data_AF-A0A1B7NAA3-F1
#
_entry.id   AF-A0A1B7NAA3-F1
#
_cell.length_a   1.000
_cell.length_b   1.000
_cell.length_c   1.000
_cell.angle_alpha   90.00
_cell.angle_beta   90.00
_cell.angle_gamma   90.00
#
_symmetry.space_group_name_H-M   'P 1'
#
loop_
_entity.id
_entity.type
_entity.pdbx_description
1 polymer ?
#
loop_
_entity_poly.entity_id
_entity_poly.type
_entity_poly.pdbx_seq_one_letter_code
_entity_poly.pdbx_strand_id
1 'polypeptide(L)'
;MSKSEIDTLYAEVQRRMIENGEWDRILHLLSSKLSESGWTDELLHRAKDNSGTMDPLSLRAILQQLLSHAQTTVPLPVKREITILIKQFVKEQFDK
;
A
#
# COMPACT_ATOMS: atom_id res chain seq x y z
N MET A 1 -24.83 9.61 -7.20
CA MET A 1 -24.70 8.66 -6.09
C MET A 1 -24.50 9.45 -4.81
N SER A 2 -25.21 9.07 -3.74
CA SER A 2 -24.94 9.59 -2.40
C SER A 2 -23.59 9.06 -1.87
N LYS A 3 -22.99 9.75 -0.90
CA LYS A 3 -21.74 9.29 -0.26
C LYS A 3 -21.89 7.86 0.29
N SER A 4 -23.03 7.56 0.90
CA SER A 4 -23.37 6.23 1.43
C SER A 4 -23.43 5.15 0.35
N GLU A 5 -23.92 5.47 -0.86
CA GLU A 5 -23.90 4.52 -1.98
C GLU A 5 -22.48 4.22 -2.44
N ILE A 6 -21.60 5.22 -2.47
CA ILE A 6 -20.17 5.04 -2.82
C ILE A 6 -19.47 4.18 -1.78
N ASP A 7 -19.69 4.46 -0.49
CA ASP A 7 -19.07 3.72 0.60
C ASP A 7 -19.53 2.24 0.61
N THR A 8 -20.81 2.00 0.34
CA THR A 8 -21.37 0.64 0.22
C THR A 8 -20.75 -0.11 -0.96
N LEU A 9 -20.67 0.55 -2.13
CA LEU A 9 -20.07 -0.05 -3.31
C LEU A 9 -18.59 -0.37 -3.11
N TYR A 10 -17.84 0.53 -2.48
CA TYR A 10 -16.45 0.32 -2.12
C TYR A 10 -16.29 -0.91 -1.24
N ALA A 11 -17.09 -1.02 -0.17
CA ALA A 11 -17.05 -2.15 0.76
C ALA A 11 -17.37 -3.48 0.06
N GLU A 12 -18.35 -3.50 -0.85
CA GLU A 12 -18.69 -4.70 -1.62
C GLU A 12 -17.55 -5.14 -2.55
N VAL A 13 -16.96 -4.21 -3.31
CA VAL A 13 -15.85 -4.51 -4.22
C VAL A 13 -14.64 -5.00 -3.43
N GLN A 14 -14.32 -4.34 -2.31
CA GLN A 14 -13.23 -4.75 -1.42
C GLN A 14 -13.47 -6.16 -0.87
N ARG A 15 -14.69 -6.46 -0.40
CA ARG A 15 -15.04 -7.78 0.11
C ARG A 15 -14.84 -8.87 -0.95
N ARG A 16 -15.32 -8.64 -2.18
CA ARG A 16 -15.13 -9.60 -3.29
C ARG A 16 -13.65 -9.82 -3.61
N MET A 17 -12.84 -8.77 -3.57
CA MET A 17 -11.38 -8.83 -3.78
C MET A 17 -10.67 -9.66 -2.71
N ILE A 18 -11.17 -9.66 -1.47
CA ILE A 18 -10.65 -10.49 -0.39
C ILE A 18 -11.13 -11.93 -0.56
N GLU A 19 -12.44 -12.14 -0.76
CA GLU A 19 -13.04 -13.48 -0.84
C GLU A 19 -12.49 -14.33 -1.99
N ASN A 20 -12.02 -13.72 -3.08
CA ASN A 20 -11.42 -14.43 -4.22
C ASN A 20 -9.88 -14.47 -4.20
N GLY A 21 -9.24 -13.91 -3.17
CA GLY A 21 -7.78 -13.91 -3.01
C GLY A 21 -7.00 -12.92 -3.87
N GLU A 22 -7.66 -12.08 -4.69
CA GLU A 22 -6.99 -11.06 -5.50
C GLU A 22 -6.33 -9.98 -4.63
N TRP A 23 -6.87 -9.71 -3.43
CA TRP A 23 -6.25 -8.82 -2.46
C TRP A 23 -4.87 -9.32 -2.05
N ASP A 24 -4.77 -10.58 -1.61
CA ASP A 24 -3.51 -11.18 -1.15
C ASP A 24 -2.50 -11.28 -2.29
N ARG A 25 -2.97 -11.62 -3.50
CA ARG A 25 -2.14 -11.66 -4.71
C ARG A 25 -1.53 -10.31 -5.04
N ILE A 26 -2.35 -9.25 -5.08
CA ILE A 26 -1.88 -7.89 -5.38
C ILE A 26 -0.97 -7.37 -4.27
N LEU A 27 -1.28 -7.66 -3.01
CA LEU A 27 -0.45 -7.29 -1.87
C LEU A 27 0.92 -7.96 -1.91
N HIS A 28 0.97 -9.26 -2.22
CA HIS A 28 2.22 -10.01 -2.36
C HIS A 28 3.08 -9.44 -3.50
N LEU A 29 2.48 -9.14 -4.64
CA LEU A 29 3.17 -8.53 -5.78
C LEU A 29 3.72 -7.14 -5.44
N LEU A 30 2.92 -6.31 -4.77
CA LEU A 30 3.35 -4.99 -4.28
C LEU A 30 4.58 -5.15 -3.36
N SER A 31 4.52 -6.06 -2.39
CA SER A 31 5.61 -6.33 -1.46
C SER A 31 6.90 -6.77 -2.18
N SER A 32 6.80 -7.72 -3.12
CA SER A 32 7.94 -8.19 -3.92
C SER A 32 8.60 -7.03 -4.68
N LYS A 33 7.79 -6.23 -5.38
CA LYS A 33 8.29 -5.11 -6.19
C LYS A 33 8.93 -4.01 -5.36
N LEU A 34 8.35 -3.70 -4.20
CA LEU A 34 8.95 -2.74 -3.27
C LEU A 34 10.29 -3.25 -2.75
N SER A 35 10.39 -4.54 -2.43
CA SER A 35 11.65 -5.17 -2.05
C SER A 35 12.69 -5.14 -3.17
N GLU A 36 12.32 -5.58 -4.38
CA GLU A 36 13.20 -5.61 -5.56
C GLU A 36 13.69 -4.22 -5.98
N SER A 37 12.89 -3.18 -5.73
CA SER A 37 13.28 -1.80 -6.00
C SER A 37 14.25 -1.20 -4.96
N GLY A 38 14.54 -1.93 -3.88
CA GLY A 38 15.33 -1.44 -2.74
C GLY A 38 14.57 -0.49 -1.80
N TRP A 39 13.29 -0.20 -2.08
CA TRP A 39 12.48 0.72 -1.28
C TRP A 39 12.30 0.25 0.17
N THR A 40 12.11 -1.07 0.36
CA THR A 40 12.00 -1.67 1.71
C THR A 40 13.29 -1.50 2.51
N ASP A 41 14.44 -1.66 1.85
CA ASP A 41 15.75 -1.51 2.48
C ASP A 41 16.05 -0.04 2.84
N GLU A 42 15.68 0.90 1.97
CA GLU A 42 15.81 2.33 2.24
C GLU A 42 14.98 2.74 3.47
N LEU A 43 13.72 2.28 3.56
CA LEU A 43 12.88 2.55 4.72
C LEU A 43 13.47 1.97 6.01
N LEU A 44 14.01 0.74 5.95
CA LEU A 44 14.66 0.12 7.09
C LEU A 44 15.91 0.89 7.52
N HIS A 45 16.72 1.35 6.57
CA HIS A 45 17.89 2.16 6.86
C HIS A 45 17.50 3.45 7.58
N ARG A 46 16.50 4.18 7.08
CA ARG A 46 15.99 5.39 7.73
C ARG A 46 15.44 5.13 9.12
N ALA A 47 14.74 4.01 9.31
CA ALA A 47 14.23 3.62 10.62
C ALA A 47 15.37 3.45 11.64
N LYS A 48 16.46 2.80 11.22
CA LYS A 48 17.66 2.59 12.04
C LYS A 48 18.35 3.92 12.35
N ASP A 49 18.56 4.77 11.37
CA ASP A 49 19.20 6.07 11.56
C ASP A 49 18.40 6.94 12.54
N ASN A 50 17.07 6.99 12.37
CA ASN A 50 16.18 7.73 13.27
C ASN A 50 16.23 7.20 14.70
N SER A 51 16.34 5.87 14.87
CA SER A 51 16.44 5.26 16.20
C SER A 51 17.76 5.56 16.90
N GLY A 52 18.86 5.68 16.14
CA GLY A 52 20.19 5.94 16.70
C GLY A 52 20.36 7.34 17.27
N THR A 53 19.58 8.30 16.81
CA THR A 53 19.63 9.70 17.28
C THR A 53 18.50 10.05 18.26
N MET A 54 17.60 9.12 18.56
CA MET A 54 16.38 9.39 19.33
C MET A 54 16.52 8.91 20.77
N ASP A 55 16.52 9.87 21.71
CA ASP A 55 16.49 9.61 23.15
C ASP A 55 15.39 10.47 23.82
N PRO A 56 14.33 9.87 24.37
CA PRO A 56 14.06 8.43 24.48
C PRO A 56 13.51 7.82 23.17
N LEU A 57 13.85 6.55 22.95
CA LEU A 57 13.37 5.78 21.79
C LEU A 57 11.83 5.67 21.78
N SER A 58 11.21 6.02 20.64
CA SER A 58 9.76 5.93 20.46
C SER A 58 9.39 5.32 19.11
N LEU A 59 8.81 4.13 19.14
CA LEU A 59 8.29 3.46 17.94
C LEU A 59 7.25 4.32 17.22
N ARG A 60 6.37 5.00 17.96
CA ARG A 60 5.33 5.87 17.38
C ARG A 60 5.95 7.03 16.60
N ALA A 61 6.99 7.66 17.15
CA ALA A 61 7.68 8.76 16.49
C ALA A 61 8.39 8.29 15.21
N ILE A 62 9.08 7.14 15.27
CA ILE A 62 9.72 6.53 14.10
C ILE A 62 8.68 6.20 13.03
N LEU A 63 7.56 5.55 13.38
CA LEU A 63 6.50 5.22 12.43
C LEU A 63 5.90 6.47 11.77
N GLN A 64 5.63 7.53 12.52
CA GLN A 64 5.07 8.77 11.95
C GLN A 64 6.01 9.40 10.92
N GLN A 65 7.32 9.43 11.19
CA GLN A 65 8.31 9.94 10.24
C GLN A 65 8.43 9.04 9.00
N LEU A 66 8.48 7.72 9.21
CA LEU A 66 8.57 6.75 8.11
C LEU A 66 7.32 6.77 7.23
N LEU A 67 6.12 6.91 7.79
CA LEU A 67 4.87 6.92 7.01
C LEU A 67 4.81 8.08 6.01
N SER A 68 5.25 9.28 6.42
CA SER A 68 5.31 10.44 5.53
C SER A 68 6.27 10.20 4.36
N HIS A 69 7.45 9.62 4.65
CA HIS A 69 8.44 9.28 3.64
C HIS A 69 7.97 8.15 2.72
N ALA A 70 7.43 7.07 3.30
CA ALA A 70 6.94 5.90 2.58
C ALA A 70 5.90 6.29 1.52
N GLN A 71 4.94 7.16 1.85
CA GLN A 71 3.89 7.57 0.92
C GLN A 71 4.39 8.36 -0.29
N THR A 72 5.51 9.07 -0.15
CA THR A 72 6.05 9.96 -1.20
C THR A 72 7.15 9.32 -2.03
N THR A 73 7.76 8.24 -1.54
CA THR A 73 8.92 7.57 -2.18
C THR A 73 8.60 6.27 -2.88
N VAL A 74 7.35 5.79 -2.83
CA VAL A 74 6.94 4.62 -3.61
C VAL A 74 7.32 4.82 -5.07
N PRO A 75 8.12 3.90 -5.68
CA PRO A 75 8.54 4.05 -7.05
C PRO A 75 7.35 4.15 -8.00
N LEU A 76 7.39 5.15 -8.90
CA LEU A 76 6.31 5.42 -9.85
C LEU A 76 5.96 4.20 -10.73
N PRO A 77 6.92 3.39 -11.23
CA PRO A 77 6.60 2.17 -11.98
C PRO A 77 5.77 1.18 -11.16
N VAL A 78 6.16 0.93 -9.90
CA VAL A 78 5.45 0.01 -8.99
C VAL A 78 4.03 0.53 -8.72
N LYS A 79 3.90 1.82 -8.40
CA LYS A 79 2.59 2.45 -8.17
C LYS A 79 1.67 2.32 -9.39
N ARG A 80 2.19 2.57 -10.60
CA ARG A 80 1.42 2.46 -11.84
C ARG A 80 0.95 1.04 -12.09
N GLU A 81 1.84 0.06 -11.95
CA GLU A 81 1.53 -1.34 -12.19
C GLU A 81 0.45 -1.87 -11.23
N ILE A 82 0.60 -1.62 -9.94
CA ILE A 82 -0.40 -2.03 -8.93
C ILE A 82 -1.73 -1.30 -9.15
N THR A 83 -1.70 -0.02 -9.54
CA THR A 83 -2.92 0.72 -9.89
C THR A 83 -3.64 0.11 -11.10
N ILE A 84 -2.91 -0.37 -12.10
CA ILE A 84 -3.50 -1.02 -13.28
C ILE A 84 -4.22 -2.30 -12.86
N LEU A 85 -3.60 -3.14 -12.01
CA LEU A 85 -4.21 -4.38 -11.53
C LEU A 85 -5.49 -4.12 -10.74
N ILE A 86 -5.47 -3.14 -9.84
CA ILE A 86 -6.67 -2.76 -9.08
C ILE A 86 -7.77 -2.25 -10.04
N LYS A 87 -7.42 -1.40 -11.01
CA LYS A 87 -8.40 -0.91 -12.01
C LYS A 87 -9.00 -2.02 -12.86
N GLN A 88 -8.17 -2.98 -13.27
CA GLN A 88 -8.63 -4.15 -14.02
C GLN A 88 -9.62 -4.96 -13.18
N PHE A 89 -9.26 -5.28 -11.94
CA PHE A 89 -10.13 -6.00 -11.02
C PHE A 89 -11.49 -5.30 -10.85
N VAL A 90 -11.45 -3.99 -10.58
CA VAL A 90 -12.65 -3.16 -10.40
C VAL A 90 -13.51 -3.19 -11.66
N LYS A 91 -12.92 -3.02 -12.85
CA LYS A 91 -13.64 -3.06 -14.14
C LYS A 91 -14.36 -4.39 -14.34
N GLU A 92 -13.70 -5.51 -14.05
CA GLU A 92 -14.28 -6.85 -14.15
C GLU A 92 -15.47 -7.07 -13.17
N GLN A 93 -15.62 -6.25 -12.12
CA GLN A 93 -16.80 -6.30 -11.25
C GLN A 93 -18.07 -5.71 -11.87
N PHE A 94 -17.94 -4.88 -12.92
CA PHE A 94 -19.05 -4.16 -13.56
C PHE A 94 -19.32 -4.59 -15.00
N ASP A 95 -18.40 -5.31 -15.64
CA ASP A 95 -18.55 -5.82 -17.01
C ASP A 95 -19.35 -7.16 -17.06
N LYS A 96 -20.26 -7.39 -16.11
CA LYS A 96 -21.17 -8.56 -16.06
C LYS A 96 -22.61 -8.18 -16.37
#